data_AF-A0A821RW68-F1
#
_entry.id   AF-A0A821RW68-F1
#
_cell.length_a   1.000
_cell.length_b   1.000
_cell.length_c   1.000
_cell.angle_alpha   90.00
_cell.angle_beta   90.00
_cell.angle_gamma   90.00
#
_symmetry.space_group_name_H-M   'P 1'
#
loop_
_entity.id
_entity.type
_entity.pdbx_description
1 polymer ?
#
loop_
_entity_poly.entity_id
_entity_poly.type
_entity_poly.pdbx_seq_one_letter_code
_entity_poly.pdbx_strand_id
1 'polypeptide(L)'
;MTEWSNIRSNTQFWDDFARCYFLPFAKRSRWFAGKTRSPHGASVRHILEWSVHTCQLLIVDVYYEDESESYFLPLGFLPSKPDDLSENACIIEITRSNGDHALLIDAVYDESFRRALFNHFIIGTNDKSLSITRFEDFDDFYQSSDILSTDSTNSLMVFNDKYLFKLYRKLTTGQNLEVEMLTFIGKSEDFSNHIPTCLGSIDWSDQQDSTMVLVLVQKFIPKAYDCWSM
;
A
#
# COMPACT_ATOMS: atom_id res chain seq x y z
N MET A 1 -25.25 -5.83 8.06
CA MET A 1 -24.08 -5.06 7.60
C MET A 1 -23.89 -3.84 8.49
N THR A 2 -23.60 -4.05 9.79
CA THR A 2 -23.08 -3.01 10.68
C THR A 2 -21.59 -2.86 10.31
N GLU A 3 -21.34 -2.23 9.17
CA GLU A 3 -20.73 -0.91 9.04
C GLU A 3 -19.26 -0.92 9.48
N TRP A 4 -18.41 -1.51 8.63
CA TRP A 4 -16.95 -1.32 8.63
C TRP A 4 -16.55 0.16 8.69
N SER A 5 -17.44 1.08 8.30
CA SER A 5 -17.35 2.52 8.51
C SER A 5 -17.30 2.95 9.98
N ASN A 6 -18.03 2.28 10.88
CA ASN A 6 -18.14 2.67 12.30
C ASN A 6 -16.95 2.20 13.16
N ILE A 7 -16.07 1.33 12.64
CA ILE A 7 -14.92 0.83 13.40
C ILE A 7 -13.83 1.89 13.57
N ARG A 8 -13.85 2.96 12.75
CA ARG A 8 -12.87 4.06 12.81
C ARG A 8 -12.78 4.75 14.18
N SER A 9 -13.89 4.83 14.91
CA SER A 9 -13.93 5.47 16.24
C SER A 9 -13.57 4.52 17.39
N ASN A 10 -13.38 3.22 17.13
CA ASN A 10 -13.09 2.23 18.16
C ASN A 10 -11.57 2.16 18.42
N THR A 11 -11.07 3.03 19.30
CA THR A 11 -9.64 3.11 19.65
C THR A 11 -9.10 1.79 20.22
N GLN A 12 -9.85 1.12 21.10
CA GLN A 12 -9.44 -0.15 21.70
C GLN A 12 -9.21 -1.23 20.64
N PHE A 13 -10.09 -1.31 19.64
CA PHE A 13 -9.93 -2.25 18.53
C PHE A 13 -8.62 -2.00 17.77
N TRP A 14 -8.27 -0.74 17.50
CA TRP A 14 -7.07 -0.40 16.73
C TRP A 14 -5.77 -0.65 17.50
N ASP A 15 -5.76 -0.38 18.81
CA ASP A 15 -4.63 -0.70 19.68
C ASP A 15 -4.39 -2.21 19.77
N ASP A 16 -5.47 -2.99 19.89
CA ASP A 16 -5.39 -4.45 19.91
C ASP A 16 -5.02 -4.99 18.53
N PHE A 17 -5.56 -4.39 17.46
CA PHE A 17 -5.19 -4.76 16.10
C PHE A 17 -3.71 -4.57 15.82
N ALA A 18 -3.15 -3.40 16.15
CA ALA A 18 -1.75 -3.08 15.89
C ALA A 18 -0.81 -4.06 16.61
N ARG A 19 -1.08 -4.33 17.90
CA ARG A 19 -0.20 -5.17 18.72
C ARG A 19 -0.39 -6.66 18.47
N CYS A 20 -1.63 -7.13 18.45
CA CYS A 20 -1.94 -8.56 18.44
C CYS A 20 -2.00 -9.16 17.03
N TYR A 21 -2.29 -8.36 16.00
CA TYR A 21 -2.55 -8.89 14.65
C TYR A 21 -1.60 -8.31 13.60
N PHE A 22 -1.44 -6.98 13.55
CA PHE A 22 -0.54 -6.34 12.60
C PHE A 22 0.92 -6.74 12.84
N LEU A 23 1.44 -6.62 14.07
CA LEU A 23 2.87 -6.88 14.30
C LEU A 23 3.28 -8.34 13.98
N PRO A 24 2.53 -9.38 14.38
CA PRO A 24 2.79 -10.75 13.91
C PRO A 24 2.67 -10.92 12.40
N PHE A 25 1.72 -10.23 11.76
CA PHE A 25 1.58 -10.21 10.29
C PHE A 25 2.76 -9.55 9.59
N ALA A 26 3.20 -8.38 10.06
CA ALA A 26 4.35 -7.68 9.53
C ALA A 26 5.62 -8.56 9.66
N LYS A 27 5.85 -9.17 10.82
CA LYS A 27 7.01 -10.05 11.04
C LYS A 27 7.12 -11.22 10.04
N ARG A 28 6.01 -11.83 9.64
CA ARG A 28 5.99 -12.88 8.60
C ARG A 28 6.04 -12.32 7.18
N SER A 29 5.61 -11.08 6.98
CA SER A 29 5.56 -10.44 5.67
C SER A 29 6.95 -10.15 5.12
N ARG A 30 7.17 -10.33 3.82
CA ARG A 30 8.48 -10.10 3.21
C ARG A 30 8.95 -8.66 3.35
N TRP A 31 8.05 -7.70 3.17
CA TRP A 31 8.31 -6.27 3.13
C TRP A 31 8.71 -5.64 4.47
N PHE A 32 8.55 -6.35 5.59
CA PHE A 32 8.87 -5.79 6.90
C PHE A 32 10.39 -5.75 7.12
N ALA A 33 10.93 -4.54 7.26
CA ALA A 33 12.37 -4.31 7.44
C ALA A 33 12.84 -4.65 8.87
N GLY A 34 11.95 -4.59 9.86
CA GLY A 34 12.25 -4.76 11.27
C GLY A 34 12.48 -6.19 11.76
N LYS A 35 12.67 -7.19 10.88
CA LYS A 35 12.71 -8.62 11.25
C LYS A 35 13.84 -9.00 12.20
N THR A 36 14.99 -8.33 12.08
CA THR A 36 16.18 -8.57 12.91
C THR A 36 16.18 -7.76 14.19
N ARG A 37 15.24 -6.81 14.30
CA ARG A 37 15.05 -5.97 15.48
C ARG A 37 13.98 -6.59 16.36
N SER A 38 14.01 -6.28 17.65
CA SER A 38 13.01 -6.73 18.62
C SER A 38 11.98 -5.61 18.87
N PRO A 39 10.93 -5.46 18.03
CA PRO A 39 9.91 -4.45 18.29
C PRO A 39 9.15 -4.80 19.58
N HIS A 40 8.95 -3.80 20.44
CA HIS A 40 8.27 -3.96 21.72
C HIS A 40 6.80 -3.52 21.70
N GLY A 41 6.35 -2.87 20.62
CA GLY A 41 4.95 -2.48 20.47
C GLY A 41 4.62 -1.97 19.07
N ALA A 42 3.33 -1.74 18.85
CA ALA A 42 2.82 -1.06 17.66
C ALA A 42 1.51 -0.32 17.99
N SER A 43 1.19 0.73 17.24
CA SER A 43 -0.09 1.45 17.32
C SER A 43 -0.54 1.95 15.95
N VAL A 44 -1.84 2.08 15.72
CA VAL A 44 -2.36 2.74 14.51
C VAL A 44 -2.27 4.25 14.72
N ARG A 45 -1.33 4.91 14.03
CA ARG A 45 -1.15 6.36 14.09
C ARG A 45 -2.25 7.09 13.34
N HIS A 46 -2.57 6.64 12.12
CA HIS A 46 -3.60 7.25 11.29
C HIS A 46 -4.45 6.20 10.55
N ILE A 47 -5.73 6.55 10.37
CA ILE A 47 -6.64 5.89 9.44
C ILE A 47 -6.98 6.94 8.38
N LEU A 48 -6.43 6.78 7.17
CA LEU A 48 -6.56 7.79 6.12
C LEU A 48 -8.00 7.85 5.60
N GLU A 49 -8.42 9.07 5.30
CA GLU A 49 -9.69 9.29 4.63
C GLU A 49 -9.48 9.28 3.13
N TRP A 50 -10.19 8.37 2.48
CA TRP A 50 -10.34 8.30 1.05
C TRP A 50 -11.80 7.94 0.71
N SER A 51 -12.23 8.36 -0.45
CA SER A 51 -13.58 8.32 -1.02
C SER A 51 -13.99 6.91 -1.42
N VAL A 52 -13.02 6.00 -1.55
CA VAL A 52 -13.27 4.62 -1.95
C VAL A 52 -13.37 3.73 -0.71
N HIS A 53 -14.59 3.45 -0.26
CA HIS A 53 -14.84 2.69 0.96
C HIS A 53 -14.59 1.16 0.84
N THR A 54 -13.64 0.72 0.01
CA THR A 54 -13.29 -0.71 -0.17
C THR A 54 -12.39 -1.22 0.96
N CYS A 55 -11.54 -0.37 1.54
CA CYS A 55 -10.65 -0.74 2.64
C CYS A 55 -10.40 0.45 3.58
N GLN A 56 -9.76 0.19 4.73
CA GLN A 56 -9.15 1.24 5.54
C GLN A 56 -7.69 1.39 5.13
N LEU A 57 -7.19 2.62 5.02
CA LEU A 57 -5.78 2.88 4.78
C LEU A 57 -5.13 3.23 6.11
N LEU A 58 -4.18 2.43 6.58
CA LEU A 58 -3.59 2.58 7.90
C LEU A 58 -2.13 3.02 7.81
N ILE A 59 -1.75 3.96 8.66
CA ILE A 59 -0.35 4.19 9.03
C ILE A 59 -0.17 3.63 10.44
N VAL A 60 0.65 2.60 10.55
CA VAL A 60 0.92 1.87 11.79
C VAL A 60 2.35 2.12 12.22
N ASP A 61 2.55 2.63 13.43
CA ASP A 61 3.87 2.75 14.02
C ASP A 61 4.29 1.45 14.68
N VAL A 62 5.54 1.07 14.47
CA VAL A 62 6.21 -0.01 15.19
C VAL A 62 7.31 0.61 16.03
N TYR A 63 7.31 0.28 17.31
CA TYR A 63 8.23 0.84 18.29
C TYR A 63 9.39 -0.12 18.60
N TYR A 64 10.59 0.43 18.56
CA TYR A 64 11.83 -0.22 18.99
C TYR A 64 12.43 0.56 20.17
N GLU A 65 13.57 0.11 20.69
CA GLU A 65 14.21 0.74 21.85
C GLU A 65 14.53 2.24 21.62
N ASP A 66 15.09 2.58 20.46
CA ASP A 66 15.62 3.93 20.19
C ASP A 66 14.76 4.77 19.23
N GLU A 67 13.87 4.14 18.46
CA GLU A 67 13.11 4.82 17.41
C GLU A 67 11.79 4.12 17.08
N SER A 68 10.99 4.77 16.24
CA SER A 68 9.78 4.19 15.65
C SER A 68 9.86 4.20 14.14
N GLU A 69 9.23 3.21 13.52
CA GLU A 69 9.08 3.14 12.07
C GLU A 69 7.60 3.13 11.72
N SER A 70 7.21 3.97 10.76
CA SER A 70 5.82 4.03 10.27
C SER A 70 5.65 3.13 9.05
N TYR A 71 4.62 2.30 9.08
CA TYR A 71 4.30 1.34 8.03
C TYR A 71 2.90 1.59 7.44
N PHE A 72 2.79 1.50 6.12
CA PHE A 72 1.54 1.66 5.40
C PHE A 72 0.87 0.31 5.13
N LEU A 73 -0.39 0.20 5.54
CA LEU A 73 -1.21 -0.99 5.34
C LEU A 73 -2.63 -0.62 4.87
N PRO A 74 -2.97 -0.93 3.61
CA PRO A 74 -4.36 -1.09 3.20
C PRO A 74 -4.97 -2.31 3.90
N LEU A 75 -5.92 -2.09 4.81
CA LEU A 75 -6.63 -3.14 5.56
C LEU A 75 -8.00 -3.40 4.93
N GLY A 76 -8.15 -4.58 4.32
CA GLY A 76 -9.40 -5.06 3.74
C GLY A 76 -10.19 -5.94 4.70
N PHE A 77 -11.50 -5.97 4.52
CA PHE A 77 -12.40 -6.88 5.23
C PHE A 77 -13.13 -7.76 4.22
N LEU A 78 -12.97 -9.07 4.34
CA LEU A 78 -13.70 -10.05 3.53
C LEU A 78 -14.72 -10.78 4.39
N PRO A 79 -16.01 -10.80 4.03
CA PRO A 79 -17.04 -11.49 4.80
C PRO A 79 -16.93 -13.02 4.74
N SER A 80 -16.11 -13.56 3.82
CA SER A 80 -15.84 -14.97 3.59
C SER A 80 -14.50 -15.13 2.87
N LYS A 81 -13.80 -16.25 3.03
CA LYS A 81 -12.51 -16.54 2.38
C LYS A 81 -12.72 -16.97 0.91
N PRO A 82 -12.16 -16.25 -0.09
CA PRO A 82 -12.07 -16.75 -1.46
C PRO A 82 -11.11 -17.94 -1.55
N ASP A 83 -11.41 -18.90 -2.43
CA ASP A 83 -10.60 -20.11 -2.61
C ASP A 83 -9.18 -19.81 -3.12
N ASP A 84 -9.01 -18.72 -3.87
CA ASP A 84 -7.78 -18.28 -4.50
C ASP A 84 -7.00 -17.21 -3.69
N LEU A 85 -7.46 -16.90 -2.48
CA LEU A 85 -6.80 -15.90 -1.63
C LEU A 85 -5.42 -16.40 -1.19
N SER A 86 -4.39 -15.63 -1.54
CA SER A 86 -3.01 -15.88 -1.09
C SER A 86 -2.94 -15.99 0.44
N GLU A 87 -2.19 -16.98 0.94
CA GLU A 87 -1.92 -17.12 2.38
C GLU A 87 -1.21 -15.88 2.96
N ASN A 88 -0.43 -15.18 2.13
CA ASN A 88 0.25 -13.94 2.49
C ASN A 88 -0.70 -12.74 2.64
N ALA A 89 -1.96 -12.86 2.21
CA ALA A 89 -2.96 -11.82 2.35
C ALA A 89 -3.59 -11.79 3.74
N CYS A 90 -3.75 -12.96 4.37
CA CYS A 90 -4.51 -13.09 5.61
C CYS A 90 -3.75 -12.48 6.78
N ILE A 91 -4.37 -11.52 7.49
CA ILE A 91 -3.86 -10.94 8.73
C ILE A 91 -4.42 -11.74 9.91
N ILE A 92 -5.75 -11.87 9.96
CA ILE A 92 -6.50 -12.66 10.95
C ILE A 92 -7.84 -13.14 10.38
N GLU A 93 -8.23 -14.36 10.76
CA GLU A 93 -9.57 -14.90 10.58
C GLU A 93 -10.43 -14.61 11.82
N ILE A 94 -11.63 -14.08 11.61
CA ILE A 94 -12.60 -13.69 12.64
C ILE A 94 -13.78 -14.64 12.57
N THR A 95 -14.08 -15.32 13.69
CA THR A 95 -15.32 -16.09 13.83
C THR A 95 -16.43 -15.18 14.36
N ARG A 96 -17.51 -15.04 13.60
CA ARG A 96 -18.66 -14.20 13.94
C ARG A 96 -19.63 -14.98 14.84
N SER A 97 -20.49 -14.25 15.55
CA SER A 97 -21.47 -14.84 16.48
C SER A 97 -22.48 -15.79 15.83
N ASN A 98 -22.70 -15.66 14.53
CA ASN A 98 -23.55 -16.55 13.74
C ASN A 98 -22.82 -17.81 13.21
N GLY A 99 -21.53 -17.98 13.53
CA GLY A 99 -20.69 -19.08 13.06
C GLY A 99 -19.97 -18.82 11.73
N ASP A 100 -20.23 -17.69 11.06
CA ASP A 100 -19.55 -17.35 9.81
C ASP A 100 -18.11 -16.92 10.06
N HIS A 101 -17.22 -17.22 9.12
CA HIS A 101 -15.83 -16.78 9.13
C HIS A 101 -15.64 -15.56 8.22
N ALA A 102 -15.07 -14.49 8.77
CA ALA A 102 -14.63 -13.32 8.03
C ALA A 102 -13.11 -13.17 8.16
N LEU A 103 -12.50 -12.32 7.34
CA LEU A 103 -11.06 -12.11 7.35
C LEU A 103 -10.73 -10.63 7.34
N LEU A 104 -9.71 -10.27 8.09
CA LEU A 104 -8.93 -9.06 7.83
C LEU A 104 -7.74 -9.45 6.98
N ILE A 105 -7.56 -8.71 5.89
CA ILE A 105 -6.53 -8.98 4.90
C ILE A 105 -5.75 -7.73 4.57
N ASP A 106 -4.56 -7.92 4.03
CA ASP A 106 -3.83 -6.88 3.32
C ASP A 106 -4.52 -6.64 1.97
N ALA A 107 -5.15 -5.47 1.82
CA ALA A 107 -6.03 -5.18 0.69
C ALA A 107 -5.29 -5.11 -0.65
N VAL A 108 -3.95 -5.05 -0.65
CA VAL A 108 -3.16 -5.26 -1.89
C VAL A 108 -3.55 -6.56 -2.59
N TYR A 109 -3.97 -7.58 -1.85
CA TYR A 109 -4.43 -8.87 -2.38
C TYR A 109 -5.90 -8.87 -2.83
N ASP A 110 -6.69 -7.86 -2.49
CA ASP A 110 -8.07 -7.70 -2.98
C ASP A 110 -8.10 -6.94 -4.32
N GLU A 111 -8.68 -7.54 -5.35
CA GLU A 111 -8.84 -6.91 -6.67
C GLU A 111 -9.69 -5.63 -6.59
N SER A 112 -10.67 -5.58 -5.68
CA SER A 112 -11.54 -4.43 -5.51
C SER A 112 -10.74 -3.20 -5.04
N PHE A 113 -9.76 -3.41 -4.14
CA PHE A 113 -8.82 -2.37 -3.73
C PHE A 113 -7.90 -1.95 -4.87
N ARG A 114 -7.33 -2.91 -5.61
CA ARG A 114 -6.44 -2.59 -6.74
C ARG A 114 -7.17 -1.76 -7.80
N ARG A 115 -8.38 -2.16 -8.18
CA ARG A 115 -9.24 -1.42 -9.10
C ARG A 115 -9.57 -0.02 -8.61
N ALA A 116 -9.89 0.11 -7.33
CA ALA A 116 -10.13 1.41 -6.70
C ALA A 116 -8.90 2.32 -6.76
N LEU A 117 -7.72 1.80 -6.43
CA LEU A 117 -6.46 2.54 -6.46
C LEU A 117 -6.11 3.00 -7.88
N PHE A 118 -6.27 2.12 -8.87
CA PHE A 118 -6.07 2.46 -10.28
C PHE A 118 -7.00 3.59 -10.72
N ASN A 119 -8.31 3.43 -10.50
CA ASN A 119 -9.29 4.44 -10.90
C ASN A 119 -9.03 5.77 -10.18
N HIS A 120 -8.65 5.74 -8.90
CA HIS A 120 -8.31 6.94 -8.15
C HIS A 120 -7.16 7.71 -8.83
N PHE A 121 -6.07 7.01 -9.17
CA PHE A 121 -4.93 7.61 -9.87
C PHE A 121 -5.30 8.14 -11.26
N ILE A 122 -6.01 7.35 -12.07
CA ILE A 122 -6.37 7.74 -13.44
C ILE A 122 -7.30 8.96 -13.47
N ILE A 123 -8.32 8.99 -12.60
CA ILE A 123 -9.23 10.14 -12.50
C ILE A 123 -8.45 11.38 -12.02
N GLY A 124 -7.41 11.20 -11.21
CA GLY A 124 -6.51 12.29 -10.79
C GLY A 124 -7.18 13.31 -9.87
N THR A 125 -8.25 12.92 -9.18
CA THR A 125 -8.95 13.80 -8.24
C THR A 125 -8.34 13.64 -6.87
N ASN A 126 -7.78 14.74 -6.35
CA ASN A 126 -7.34 14.81 -4.96
C ASN A 126 -8.52 14.50 -4.04
N ASP A 127 -8.24 13.72 -3.03
CA ASP A 127 -9.18 13.28 -2.03
C ASP A 127 -8.75 13.83 -0.69
N LYS A 128 -9.68 13.93 0.24
CA LYS A 128 -9.56 14.60 1.54
C LYS A 128 -8.12 14.66 2.11
N SER A 129 -7.46 13.50 2.22
CA SER A 129 -6.09 13.38 2.72
C SER A 129 -5.07 12.88 1.69
N LEU A 130 -5.49 12.52 0.47
CA LEU A 130 -4.63 11.96 -0.57
C LEU A 130 -4.49 12.94 -1.74
N SER A 131 -3.26 13.35 -2.03
CA SER A 131 -2.94 14.15 -3.21
C SER A 131 -2.38 13.27 -4.32
N ILE A 132 -2.83 13.50 -5.54
CA ILE A 132 -2.32 12.80 -6.72
C ILE A 132 -1.50 13.78 -7.55
N THR A 133 -0.27 13.40 -7.85
CA THR A 133 0.58 14.09 -8.84
C THR A 133 0.65 13.23 -10.09
N ARG A 134 0.35 13.79 -11.26
CA ARG A 134 0.46 13.13 -12.57
C ARG A 134 1.39 13.92 -13.47
N PHE A 135 2.26 13.23 -14.19
CA PHE A 135 3.22 13.84 -15.12
C PHE A 135 2.81 13.71 -16.59
N GLU A 136 1.82 12.87 -16.88
CA GLU A 136 1.20 12.70 -18.20
C GLU A 136 -0.33 12.70 -18.04
N ASP A 137 -1.06 12.86 -19.14
CA ASP A 137 -2.51 12.67 -19.17
C ASP A 137 -2.84 11.17 -19.27
N PHE A 138 -3.93 10.76 -18.61
CA PHE A 138 -4.38 9.38 -18.59
C PHE A 138 -5.80 9.27 -19.16
N ASP A 139 -5.96 8.43 -20.17
CA ASP A 139 -7.25 8.05 -20.77
C ASP A 139 -7.30 6.52 -20.93
N ASP A 140 -7.08 5.81 -19.82
CA ASP A 140 -7.12 4.34 -19.75
C ASP A 140 -8.16 3.93 -18.70
N PHE A 141 -8.73 2.74 -18.84
CA PHE A 141 -9.70 2.18 -17.88
C PHE A 141 -9.17 0.86 -17.30
N TYR A 142 -9.64 0.50 -16.11
CA TYR A 142 -9.21 -0.73 -15.47
C TYR A 142 -9.63 -1.96 -16.29
N GLN A 143 -8.67 -2.82 -16.63
CA GLN A 143 -8.91 -4.11 -17.30
C GLN A 143 -8.47 -5.28 -16.43
N SER A 144 -7.26 -5.22 -15.88
CA SER A 144 -6.69 -6.28 -15.05
C SER A 144 -5.67 -5.72 -14.05
N SER A 145 -5.41 -6.49 -12.99
CA SER A 145 -4.28 -6.23 -12.10
C SER A 145 -3.71 -7.49 -11.50
N ASP A 146 -2.38 -7.50 -11.35
CA ASP A 146 -1.61 -8.61 -10.78
C ASP A 146 -0.61 -8.10 -9.74
N ILE A 147 -0.28 -8.94 -8.77
CA ILE A 147 0.73 -8.63 -7.75
C ILE A 147 2.03 -9.29 -8.18
N LEU A 148 3.10 -8.49 -8.28
CA LEU A 148 4.42 -9.04 -8.57
C LEU A 148 5.04 -9.56 -7.27
N SER A 149 5.19 -10.88 -7.19
CA SER A 149 6.02 -11.49 -6.16
C SER A 149 7.48 -11.22 -6.49
N THR A 150 8.09 -10.29 -5.75
CA THR A 150 9.49 -9.88 -5.95
C THR A 150 10.22 -9.85 -4.60
N ASP A 151 11.55 -9.73 -4.68
CA ASP A 151 12.41 -9.56 -3.52
C ASP A 151 12.33 -8.17 -2.87
N SER A 152 11.43 -7.31 -3.37
CA SER A 152 11.25 -5.93 -2.92
C SER A 152 10.73 -5.84 -1.47
N THR A 153 11.13 -4.75 -0.81
CA THR A 153 10.59 -4.31 0.48
C THR A 153 9.26 -3.58 0.36
N ASN A 154 8.75 -3.41 -0.87
CA ASN A 154 7.49 -2.72 -1.17
C ASN A 154 6.54 -3.65 -1.92
N SER A 155 5.26 -3.31 -1.94
CA SER A 155 4.28 -4.06 -2.73
C SER A 155 4.25 -3.54 -4.15
N LEU A 156 4.34 -4.43 -5.12
CA LEU A 156 4.32 -4.10 -6.54
C LEU A 156 3.06 -4.68 -7.17
N MET A 157 2.30 -3.82 -7.85
CA MET A 157 1.08 -4.19 -8.58
C MET A 157 1.22 -3.74 -10.03
N VAL A 158 0.97 -4.65 -10.96
CA VAL A 158 0.90 -4.34 -12.39
C VAL A 158 -0.55 -4.14 -12.78
N PHE A 159 -0.83 -3.08 -13.53
CA PHE A 159 -2.14 -2.77 -14.05
C PHE A 159 -2.12 -2.71 -15.57
N ASN A 160 -3.08 -3.41 -16.19
CA ASN A 160 -3.27 -3.47 -17.64
C ASN A 160 -2.00 -3.83 -18.44
N ASP A 161 -1.03 -4.52 -17.83
CA ASP A 161 0.32 -4.76 -18.39
C ASP A 161 1.06 -3.49 -18.87
N LYS A 162 0.67 -2.32 -18.36
CA LYS A 162 1.17 -1.01 -18.79
C LYS A 162 1.78 -0.20 -17.64
N TYR A 163 1.26 -0.38 -16.44
CA TYR A 163 1.60 0.45 -15.28
C TYR A 163 2.07 -0.40 -14.13
N LEU A 164 3.12 0.04 -13.47
CA LEU A 164 3.62 -0.56 -12.24
C LEU A 164 3.39 0.43 -11.10
N PHE A 165 2.54 0.02 -10.16
CA PHE A 165 2.26 0.75 -8.94
C PHE A 165 3.12 0.15 -7.84
N LYS A 166 4.04 0.96 -7.30
CA LYS A 166 4.88 0.61 -6.16
C LYS A 166 4.30 1.25 -4.92
N LEU A 167 3.67 0.45 -4.08
CA LEU A 167 3.13 0.87 -2.78
C LEU A 167 4.23 0.74 -1.72
N TYR A 168 4.62 1.88 -1.15
CA TYR A 168 5.64 1.93 -0.11
C TYR A 168 5.12 1.36 1.19
N ARG A 169 5.82 0.36 1.73
CA ARG A 169 5.40 -0.32 2.97
C ARG A 169 5.96 0.35 4.21
N LYS A 170 7.22 0.76 4.19
CA LYS A 170 7.82 1.60 5.24
C LYS A 170 7.80 3.04 4.72
N LEU A 171 7.15 3.93 5.47
CA LEU A 171 7.01 5.34 5.10
C LEU A 171 8.15 6.16 5.70
N THR A 172 8.55 7.18 4.95
CA THR A 172 9.51 8.21 5.38
C THR A 172 8.87 9.57 5.16
N THR A 173 9.04 10.47 6.12
CA THR A 173 8.58 11.86 5.99
C THR A 173 9.46 12.64 5.02
N GLY A 174 8.84 13.55 4.27
CA GLY A 174 9.54 14.46 3.37
C GLY A 174 9.68 13.93 1.95
N GLN A 175 10.68 14.42 1.25
CA GLN A 175 10.90 14.12 -0.16
C GLN A 175 11.27 12.64 -0.37
N ASN A 176 10.55 11.98 -1.27
CA ASN A 176 10.90 10.63 -1.69
C ASN A 176 11.95 10.71 -2.80
N LEU A 177 13.20 10.36 -2.44
CA LEU A 177 14.34 10.41 -3.35
C LEU A 177 14.13 9.62 -4.65
N GLU A 178 13.40 8.50 -4.61
CA GLU A 178 13.13 7.70 -5.81
C GLU A 178 12.21 8.46 -6.78
N VAL A 179 11.13 9.07 -6.27
CA VAL A 179 10.25 9.91 -7.07
C VAL A 179 11.02 11.08 -7.69
N GLU A 180 11.85 11.76 -6.90
CA GLU A 180 12.62 12.91 -7.38
C GLU A 180 13.64 12.52 -8.44
N MET A 181 14.38 11.43 -8.21
CA MET A 181 15.40 10.95 -9.14
C MET A 181 14.77 10.48 -10.44
N LEU A 182 13.69 9.71 -10.40
CA LEU A 182 13.02 9.26 -11.62
C LEU A 182 12.40 10.43 -12.39
N THR A 183 11.87 11.42 -11.69
CA THR A 183 11.31 12.63 -12.31
C THR A 183 12.41 13.51 -12.92
N PHE A 184 13.56 13.63 -12.26
CA PHE A 184 14.68 14.43 -12.74
C PHE A 184 15.39 13.77 -13.93
N ILE A 185 15.76 12.50 -13.80
CA ILE A 185 16.47 11.75 -14.84
C ILE A 185 15.54 11.53 -16.04
N GLY A 186 14.25 11.28 -15.80
CA GLY A 186 13.27 11.05 -16.86
C GLY A 186 13.04 12.25 -17.79
N LYS A 187 13.42 13.46 -17.37
CA LYS A 187 13.39 14.67 -18.22
C LYS A 187 14.53 14.72 -19.23
N SER A 188 15.59 13.95 -19.03
CA SER A 188 16.71 13.90 -19.97
C SER A 188 16.41 12.91 -21.09
N GLU A 189 16.45 13.38 -22.33
CA GLU A 189 16.25 12.53 -23.52
C GLU A 189 17.27 11.37 -23.57
N ASP A 190 18.51 11.63 -23.10
CA ASP A 190 19.62 10.67 -23.09
C ASP A 190 19.37 9.44 -22.20
N PHE A 191 18.54 9.55 -21.17
CA PHE A 191 18.30 8.48 -20.19
C PHE A 191 16.88 7.88 -20.24
N SER A 192 16.00 8.45 -21.06
CA SER A 192 14.59 8.05 -21.19
C SER A 192 14.37 6.55 -21.51
N ASN A 193 15.33 5.91 -22.19
CA ASN A 193 15.28 4.49 -22.55
C ASN A 193 15.94 3.55 -21.52
N HIS A 194 16.61 4.09 -20.49
CA HIS A 194 17.40 3.32 -19.52
C HIS A 194 16.76 3.24 -18.14
N ILE A 195 15.76 4.08 -17.87
CA ILE A 195 15.02 4.09 -16.60
C ILE A 195 13.52 3.99 -16.87
N PRO A 196 12.75 3.35 -15.97
CA PRO A 196 11.30 3.39 -16.05
C PRO A 196 10.79 4.84 -15.96
N THR A 197 9.88 5.21 -16.84
CA THR A 197 9.26 6.54 -16.80
C THR A 197 8.37 6.67 -15.56
N CYS A 198 8.68 7.64 -14.70
CA CYS A 198 7.80 8.04 -13.61
C CYS A 198 6.56 8.73 -14.20
N LEU A 199 5.39 8.22 -13.84
CA LEU A 199 4.10 8.66 -14.32
C LEU A 199 3.37 9.55 -13.30
N GLY A 200 3.73 9.41 -12.03
CA GLY A 200 3.13 10.18 -10.95
C GLY A 200 3.29 9.51 -9.59
N SER A 201 2.63 10.09 -8.60
CA SER A 201 2.58 9.58 -7.23
C SER A 201 1.23 9.83 -6.57
N ILE A 202 0.96 9.05 -5.53
CA ILE A 202 -0.13 9.28 -4.58
C ILE A 202 0.52 9.52 -3.23
N ASP A 203 0.27 10.69 -2.67
CA ASP A 203 0.91 11.15 -1.45
C ASP A 203 -0.17 11.41 -0.39
N TRP A 204 0.23 11.25 0.86
CA TRP A 204 -0.57 11.64 2.02
C TRP A 204 0.11 12.79 2.74
N SER A 205 -0.67 13.80 3.12
CA SER A 205 -0.20 14.92 3.93
C SER A 205 -0.90 14.91 5.28
N ASP A 206 -0.10 15.00 6.35
CA ASP A 206 -0.62 15.22 7.70
C ASP A 206 -1.02 16.69 7.92
N GLN A 207 -1.77 16.98 8.98
CA GLN A 207 -2.14 18.34 9.40
C GLN A 207 -0.92 19.22 9.75
N GLN A 208 0.27 18.63 9.89
CA GLN A 208 1.54 19.31 10.16
C GLN A 208 2.41 19.50 8.89
N ASP A 209 1.80 19.49 7.70
CA ASP A 209 2.45 19.68 6.38
C ASP A 209 3.59 18.67 6.07
N SER A 210 3.63 17.55 6.79
CA SER A 210 4.53 16.45 6.47
C SER A 210 3.89 15.58 5.40
N THR A 211 4.45 15.61 4.19
CA THR A 211 4.02 14.75 3.08
C THR A 211 4.81 13.43 3.09
N MET A 212 4.10 12.33 2.85
CA MET A 212 4.64 11.00 2.66
C MET A 212 4.12 10.43 1.34
N VAL A 213 5.03 9.94 0.50
CA VAL A 213 4.63 9.24 -0.72
C VAL A 213 4.15 7.83 -0.37
N LEU A 214 2.89 7.52 -0.68
CA LEU A 214 2.31 6.19 -0.45
C LEU A 214 2.51 5.27 -1.64
N VAL A 215 2.36 5.81 -2.85
CA VAL A 215 2.45 5.05 -4.10
C VAL A 215 3.24 5.83 -5.14
N LEU A 216 4.21 5.17 -5.77
CA LEU A 216 4.86 5.62 -7.00
C LEU A 216 4.24 4.86 -8.18
N VAL A 217 3.91 5.58 -9.26
CA VAL A 217 3.40 5.00 -10.51
C VAL A 217 4.44 5.19 -11.60
N GLN A 218 4.76 4.11 -12.32
CA GLN A 218 5.73 4.12 -13.42
C GLN A 218 5.26 3.26 -14.60
N LYS A 219 5.83 3.48 -15.79
CA LYS A 219 5.60 2.58 -16.94
C LYS A 219 6.13 1.18 -16.60
N PHE A 220 5.29 0.17 -16.83
CA PHE A 220 5.70 -1.22 -16.68
C PHE A 220 6.55 -1.65 -17.87
N ILE A 221 7.66 -2.32 -17.60
CA ILE A 221 8.55 -2.87 -18.62
C ILE A 221 8.46 -4.39 -18.52
N PRO A 222 7.72 -5.05 -19.42
CA PRO A 222 7.63 -6.51 -19.43
C PRO A 222 9.00 -7.13 -19.66
N LYS A 223 9.28 -8.26 -19.00
CA LYS A 223 10.49 -9.08 -19.24
C LYS A 223 11.82 -8.39 -18.93
N ALA A 224 11.86 -7.52 -17.92
CA ALA A 224 13.14 -7.09 -17.36
C ALA A 224 13.85 -8.32 -16.76
N TYR A 225 14.99 -8.69 -17.34
CA TYR A 225 15.82 -9.77 -16.82
C TYR A 225 16.60 -9.25 -15.62
N ASP A 226 16.54 -9.98 -14.51
CA ASP A 226 17.48 -9.77 -13.42
C ASP A 226 18.84 -10.34 -13.83
N CYS A 227 19.83 -9.47 -14.04
CA CYS A 227 21.17 -9.87 -14.43
C CYS A 227 21.94 -10.61 -13.31
N TRP A 228 21.44 -10.62 -12.07
CA TRP A 228 22.04 -11.39 -10.96
C TRP A 228 21.57 -12.85 -10.92
N SER A 229 20.50 -13.16 -11.66
CA SER A 229 19.94 -14.51 -11.78
C SER A 229 20.48 -15.29 -12.99
N MET A 230 21.49 -14.74 -13.69
CA MET A 230 22.22 -15.39 -14.79
C MET A 230 23.46 -16.15 -14.32
#